data_AF-A0A2X1CGF7-F1
#
_entry.id   AF-A0A2X1CGF7-F1
#
_cell.length_a   1.000
_cell.length_b   1.000
_cell.length_c   1.000
_cell.angle_alpha   90.00
_cell.angle_beta   90.00
_cell.angle_gamma   90.00
#
_symmetry.space_group_name_H-M   'P 1'
#
loop_
_entity.id
_entity.type
_entity.pdbx_description
1 polymer ?
#
loop_
_entity_poly.entity_id
_entity_poly.type
_entity_poly.pdbx_seq_one_letter_code
_entity_poly.pdbx_strand_id
1 'polypeptide(L)'
;MIGKVHPQGVPAMALLESEGFRPNGLVDIFDAGPTVACGRDNIRTVRDARVLTARIEKEVEVELPSLVSTDSVSAFRAVRARVLVDGETVHMTPDVAAALKIKDGATVRVKS
;
A
#
# COMPACT_ATOMS: atom_id res chain seq x y z
N MET A 1 -25.84 -0.22 18.71
CA MET A 1 -26.16 0.94 17.83
C MET A 1 -25.86 0.50 16.41
N ILE A 2 -26.84 0.57 15.50
CA ILE A 2 -26.71 0.02 14.14
C ILE A 2 -25.79 0.91 13.29
N GLY A 3 -24.91 0.30 12.49
CA GLY A 3 -24.05 0.99 11.52
C GLY A 3 -22.85 1.71 12.15
N LYS A 4 -22.56 1.46 13.44
CA LYS A 4 -21.35 2.00 14.09
C LYS A 4 -20.27 0.94 14.16
N VAL A 5 -19.07 1.34 13.76
CA VAL A 5 -17.87 0.52 13.96
C VAL A 5 -17.58 0.35 15.45
N HIS A 6 -17.16 -0.86 15.84
CA HIS A 6 -16.67 -1.13 17.20
C HIS A 6 -15.44 -0.24 17.49
N PRO A 7 -15.20 0.21 18.75
CA PRO A 7 -14.07 1.08 19.07
C PRO A 7 -12.71 0.57 18.57
N GLN A 8 -12.49 -0.74 18.59
CA GLN A 8 -11.27 -1.38 18.08
C GLN A 8 -11.14 -1.31 16.55
N GLY A 9 -12.25 -1.15 15.82
CA GLY A 9 -12.27 -1.06 14.35
C GLY A 9 -12.15 0.36 13.81
N VAL A 10 -12.21 1.39 14.66
CA VAL A 10 -12.09 2.80 14.24
C VAL A 10 -10.81 3.08 13.43
N PRO A 11 -9.62 2.59 13.82
CA PRO A 11 -8.40 2.83 13.04
C PRO A 11 -8.45 2.17 11.66
N ALA A 12 -8.99 0.96 11.57
CA ALA A 12 -9.14 0.23 10.31
C ALA A 12 -10.14 0.94 9.39
N MET A 13 -11.25 1.45 9.94
CA MET A 13 -12.23 2.22 9.18
C MET A 13 -11.62 3.51 8.62
N ALA A 14 -10.88 4.26 9.44
CA ALA A 14 -10.21 5.48 8.99
C ALA A 14 -9.20 5.22 7.87
N LEU A 15 -8.46 4.10 7.95
CA LEU A 15 -7.57 3.65 6.88
C LEU A 15 -8.35 3.39 5.59
N LEU A 16 -9.43 2.61 5.64
CA LEU A 16 -10.25 2.31 4.47
C LEU A 16 -10.86 3.59 3.87
N GLU A 17 -11.36 4.50 4.70
CA GLU A 17 -11.88 5.79 4.24
C GLU A 17 -10.81 6.64 3.54
N SER A 18 -9.57 6.63 4.05
CA SER A 18 -8.41 7.30 3.41
C SER A 18 -8.04 6.68 2.06
N GLU A 19 -8.33 5.39 1.88
CA GLU A 19 -8.14 4.68 0.62
C GLU A 19 -9.32 4.87 -0.36
N GLY A 20 -10.41 5.52 0.06
CA GLY A 20 -11.56 5.85 -0.78
C GLY A 20 -12.81 5.00 -0.52
N PHE A 21 -12.78 4.11 0.49
CA PHE A 21 -13.95 3.31 0.86
C PHE A 21 -15.01 4.15 1.56
N ARG A 22 -16.28 3.83 1.33
CA ARG A 22 -17.43 4.50 1.95
C ARG A 22 -18.45 3.47 2.41
N PRO A 23 -19.23 3.74 3.48
CA PRO A 23 -20.36 2.90 3.85
C PRO A 23 -21.34 2.72 2.70
N ASN A 24 -21.81 1.49 2.47
CA ASN A 24 -22.71 1.14 1.36
C ASN A 24 -24.18 0.92 1.80
N GLY A 25 -24.51 1.24 3.05
CA GLY A 25 -25.85 1.04 3.61
C GLY A 25 -26.12 -0.38 4.14
N LEU A 26 -25.17 -1.31 4.01
CA LEU A 26 -25.27 -2.66 4.57
C LEU A 26 -24.59 -2.73 5.94
N VAL A 27 -25.10 -3.63 6.78
CA VAL A 27 -24.54 -3.95 8.10
C VAL A 27 -24.37 -5.44 8.27
N ASP A 28 -23.38 -5.84 9.07
CA ASP A 28 -23.19 -7.22 9.48
C ASP A 28 -24.37 -7.72 10.33
N ILE A 29 -24.76 -8.98 10.15
CA ILE A 29 -25.95 -9.55 10.81
C ILE A 29 -25.72 -9.93 12.27
N PHE A 30 -24.46 -10.06 12.71
CA PHE A 30 -24.11 -10.46 14.07
C PHE A 30 -23.84 -9.25 14.96
N ASP A 31 -23.05 -8.28 14.48
CA ASP A 31 -22.63 -7.12 15.27
C ASP A 31 -23.18 -5.76 14.79
N ALA A 32 -23.94 -5.75 13.69
CA ALA A 32 -24.49 -4.55 13.06
C ALA A 32 -23.43 -3.50 12.67
N GLY A 33 -22.17 -3.92 12.50
CA GLY A 33 -21.08 -3.09 12.00
C GLY A 33 -21.28 -2.71 10.53
N PRO A 34 -20.82 -1.52 10.10
CA PRO A 34 -21.01 -1.06 8.72
C PRO A 34 -20.15 -1.85 7.73
N THR A 35 -20.73 -2.16 6.58
CA THR A 35 -19.95 -2.62 5.41
C THR A 35 -19.52 -1.41 4.58
N VAL A 36 -18.30 -1.45 4.03
CA VAL A 36 -17.77 -0.40 3.15
C VAL A 36 -17.39 -0.93 1.78
N ALA A 37 -17.47 -0.08 0.76
CA ALA A 37 -17.09 -0.42 -0.60
C ALA A 37 -16.34 0.74 -1.28
N CYS A 38 -15.52 0.38 -2.27
CA CYS A 38 -14.83 1.31 -3.16
C CYS A 38 -14.71 0.66 -4.54
N GLY A 39 -14.87 1.43 -5.62
CA GLY A 39 -14.48 0.95 -6.94
C GLY A 39 -12.97 0.75 -7.00
N ARG A 40 -12.49 -0.35 -7.63
CA ARG A 40 -11.06 -0.71 -7.65
C ARG A 40 -10.14 0.45 -8.05
N ASP A 41 -10.51 1.17 -9.10
CA ASP A 41 -9.69 2.26 -9.66
C ASP A 41 -9.78 3.56 -8.82
N ASN A 42 -10.67 3.59 -7.81
CA ASN A 42 -10.76 4.67 -6.83
C ASN A 42 -9.94 4.38 -5.57
N ILE A 43 -9.44 3.14 -5.39
CA ILE A 43 -8.58 2.79 -4.25
C ILE A 43 -7.26 3.56 -4.41
N ARG A 44 -6.98 4.47 -3.47
CA ARG A 44 -5.84 5.40 -3.56
C ARG A 44 -4.51 4.69 -3.81
N THR A 45 -4.20 3.64 -3.05
CA THR A 45 -2.97 2.87 -3.23
C THR A 45 -2.90 2.12 -4.56
N VAL A 46 -4.03 1.75 -5.16
CA VAL A 46 -4.07 1.10 -6.48
C VAL A 46 -3.88 2.12 -7.59
N ARG A 47 -4.63 3.22 -7.53
CA ARG A 47 -4.65 4.28 -8.54
C ARG A 47 -3.31 5.01 -8.63
N ASP A 48 -2.75 5.36 -7.48
CA ASP A 48 -1.59 6.25 -7.41
C ASP A 48 -0.25 5.47 -7.44
N ALA A 49 -0.32 4.13 -7.44
CA ALA A 49 0.85 3.27 -7.53
C ALA A 49 1.47 3.27 -8.94
N ARG A 50 2.79 3.41 -9.00
CA ARG A 50 3.58 3.44 -10.24
C ARG A 50 4.43 2.19 -10.36
N VAL A 51 4.58 1.67 -11.57
CA VAL A 51 5.52 0.57 -11.87
C VAL A 51 6.87 1.19 -12.21
N LEU A 52 7.92 0.79 -11.50
CA LEU A 52 9.26 1.38 -11.58
C LEU A 52 10.35 0.29 -11.62
N THR A 53 11.52 0.63 -12.12
CA THR A 53 12.71 -0.23 -12.08
C THR A 53 13.51 0.03 -10.81
N ALA A 54 13.81 -1.02 -10.04
CA ALA A 54 14.60 -0.90 -8.83
C ALA A 54 16.09 -0.68 -9.14
N ARG A 55 16.71 0.30 -8.47
CA ARG A 55 18.16 0.47 -8.36
C ARG A 55 18.59 0.30 -6.91
N ILE A 56 19.62 -0.51 -6.69
CA ILE A 56 20.13 -0.79 -5.35
C ILE A 56 21.37 0.07 -5.10
N GLU A 57 21.26 0.97 -4.11
CA GLU A 57 22.32 1.88 -3.71
C GLU A 57 22.72 1.66 -2.26
N LYS A 58 23.91 2.11 -1.86
CA LYS A 58 24.37 1.93 -0.47
C LYS A 58 23.52 2.72 0.52
N GLU A 59 23.05 3.90 0.11
CA GLU A 59 22.30 4.83 0.95
C GLU A 59 21.29 5.58 0.08
N VAL A 60 20.15 5.94 0.67
CA VAL A 60 19.07 6.68 0.03
C VAL A 60 18.53 7.71 1.03
N GLU A 61 18.62 8.98 0.68
CA GLU A 61 18.16 10.09 1.53
C GLU A 61 16.75 10.54 1.15
N VAL A 62 15.75 10.07 1.89
CA VAL A 62 14.34 10.47 1.73
C VAL A 62 13.67 10.57 3.09
N GLU A 63 12.90 11.63 3.33
CA GLU A 63 12.23 11.87 4.61
C GLU A 63 11.03 10.93 4.82
N LEU A 64 10.14 10.87 3.82
CA LEU A 64 8.88 10.15 3.89
C LEU A 64 8.98 8.72 3.31
N PRO A 65 8.44 7.70 4.00
CA PRO A 65 8.43 6.35 3.48
C PRO A 65 7.36 6.16 2.40
N SER A 66 7.65 5.30 1.43
CA SER A 66 6.70 4.81 0.43
C SER A 66 6.27 3.38 0.74
N LEU A 67 5.17 2.94 0.14
CA LEU A 67 4.81 1.52 0.03
C LEU A 67 5.44 0.96 -1.25
N VAL A 68 6.18 -0.13 -1.14
CA VAL A 68 6.85 -0.80 -2.26
C VAL A 68 6.42 -2.26 -2.29
N SER A 69 6.04 -2.78 -3.44
CA SER A 69 5.71 -4.20 -3.63
C SER A 69 6.34 -4.80 -4.88
N THR A 70 6.48 -6.11 -4.88
CA THR A 70 6.81 -6.90 -6.09
C THR A 70 5.57 -7.07 -6.97
N ASP A 71 5.76 -7.22 -8.28
CA ASP A 71 4.65 -7.45 -9.24
C ASP A 71 4.30 -8.94 -9.41
N SER A 72 4.68 -9.81 -8.47
CA SER A 72 4.41 -11.25 -8.49
C SER A 72 3.21 -11.62 -7.60
N VAL A 73 2.33 -12.48 -8.10
CA VAL A 73 1.22 -13.05 -7.31
C VAL A 73 1.72 -14.17 -6.39
N SER A 74 2.54 -15.10 -6.89
CA SER A 74 3.00 -16.26 -6.12
C SER A 74 4.11 -15.95 -5.13
N ALA A 75 4.90 -14.91 -5.40
CA ALA A 75 6.02 -14.47 -4.57
C ALA A 75 5.82 -13.05 -4.04
N PHE A 76 4.57 -12.61 -3.86
CA PHE A 76 4.23 -11.26 -3.43
C PHE A 76 4.95 -10.87 -2.15
N ARG A 77 5.61 -9.72 -2.19
CA ARG A 77 6.22 -9.06 -1.03
C ARG A 77 5.91 -7.57 -1.08
N ALA A 78 5.74 -6.98 0.09
CA ALA A 78 5.59 -5.54 0.23
C ALA A 78 6.27 -5.04 1.51
N VAL A 79 6.78 -3.81 1.44
CA VAL A 79 7.43 -3.12 2.55
C VAL A 79 7.00 -1.66 2.59
N ARG A 80 7.06 -1.06 3.79
CA ARG A 80 7.03 0.39 3.96
C ARG A 80 8.46 0.86 4.19
N ALA A 81 9.06 1.52 3.22
CA ALA A 81 10.49 1.85 3.22
C ALA A 81 10.76 3.24 2.64
N ARG A 82 11.87 3.85 3.04
CA ARG A 82 12.38 5.07 2.41
C ARG A 82 13.05 4.67 1.10
N VAL A 83 12.49 5.15 0.00
CA VAL A 83 12.99 4.92 -1.35
C VAL A 83 12.88 6.22 -2.14
N LEU A 84 13.87 6.50 -2.97
CA LEU A 84 13.90 7.70 -3.80
C LEU A 84 13.35 7.35 -5.18
N VAL A 85 12.25 7.97 -5.57
CA VAL A 85 11.69 7.81 -6.91
C VAL A 85 12.30 8.89 -7.82
N ASP A 86 12.99 8.46 -8.88
CA ASP A 86 13.58 9.33 -9.90
C ASP A 86 13.14 8.85 -11.29
N GLY A 87 12.26 9.61 -11.93
CA GLY A 87 11.66 9.23 -13.21
C GLY A 87 10.97 7.86 -13.14
N GLU A 88 11.42 6.91 -13.96
CA GLU A 88 10.94 5.52 -14.00
C GLU A 88 11.73 4.56 -13.10
N THR A 89 12.66 5.11 -12.30
CA THR A 89 13.54 4.35 -11.42
C THR A 89 13.15 4.59 -9.95
N VAL A 90 13.37 3.59 -9.11
CA VAL A 90 13.30 3.73 -7.67
C VAL A 90 14.59 3.23 -7.02
N HIS A 91 15.26 4.11 -6.30
CA HIS A 91 16.49 3.83 -5.59
C HIS A 91 16.15 3.35 -4.18
N MET A 92 16.74 2.23 -3.77
CA MET A 92 16.52 1.62 -2.47
C MET A 92 17.81 1.02 -1.92
N THR A 93 17.86 0.86 -0.61
CA THR A 93 19.00 0.25 0.07
C THR A 93 18.99 -1.29 -0.07
N PRO A 94 20.13 -1.98 0.18
CA PRO A 94 20.23 -3.42 -0.02
C PRO A 94 19.33 -4.22 0.94
N ASP A 95 19.05 -3.71 2.13
CA ASP A 95 18.14 -4.32 3.10
C ASP A 95 16.68 -4.30 2.62
N VAL A 96 16.25 -3.21 1.97
CA VAL A 96 14.91 -3.10 1.34
C VAL A 96 14.79 -4.11 0.20
N ALA A 97 15.80 -4.18 -0.67
CA ALA A 97 15.83 -5.16 -1.76
C ALA A 97 15.86 -6.60 -1.24
N ALA A 98 16.59 -6.88 -0.16
CA ALA A 98 16.64 -8.19 0.47
C ALA A 98 15.29 -8.60 1.10
N ALA A 99 14.60 -7.67 1.76
CA ALA A 99 13.26 -7.90 2.31
C ALA A 99 12.24 -8.21 1.20
N LEU A 100 12.36 -7.53 0.07
CA LEU A 100 11.57 -7.78 -1.15
C LEU A 100 12.07 -8.99 -1.96
N LYS A 101 13.22 -9.57 -1.62
CA LYS A 101 13.89 -10.65 -2.37
C LYS A 101 14.06 -10.36 -3.86
N ILE A 102 14.43 -9.13 -4.20
CA ILE A 102 14.67 -8.69 -5.57
C ILE A 102 16.15 -8.41 -5.83
N LYS A 103 16.52 -8.33 -7.11
CA LYS A 103 17.86 -7.92 -7.57
C LYS A 103 17.76 -6.54 -8.24
N ASP A 104 18.90 -5.92 -8.48
CA ASP A 104 18.99 -4.70 -9.26
C ASP A 104 18.32 -4.88 -10.63
N GLY A 105 17.59 -3.86 -11.10
CA GLY A 105 16.82 -3.89 -12.34
C GLY A 105 15.46 -4.59 -12.24
N ALA A 106 15.08 -5.12 -11.08
CA ALA A 106 13.76 -5.73 -10.91
C ALA A 106 12.62 -4.71 -11.03
N THR A 107 11.49 -5.14 -11.56
CA THR A 107 10.26 -4.35 -11.60
C THR A 107 9.54 -4.39 -10.25
N VAL A 108 9.21 -3.21 -9.73
CA VAL A 108 8.47 -3.03 -8.48
C VAL A 108 7.33 -2.04 -8.67
N ARG A 109 6.36 -2.07 -7.76
CA ARG A 109 5.27 -1.12 -7.72
C ARG A 109 5.42 -0.23 -6.48
N VAL A 110 5.34 1.08 -6.65
CA VAL A 110 5.61 2.06 -5.59
C VAL A 110 4.45 3.04 -5.48
N LYS A 111 3.95 3.21 -4.25
CA LYS A 111 3.09 4.32 -3.86
C LYS A 111 3.84 5.18 -2.86
N SER A 112 4.22 6.39 -3.27
CA SER A 112 4.84 7.41 -2.41
C SER A 112 3.79 8.18 -1.65
#